data_AF-A0A5Y0TDC2-F1
#
_entry.id   AF-A0A5Y0TDC2-F1
#
_cell.length_a   1.000
_cell.length_b   1.000
_cell.length_c   1.000
_cell.angle_alpha   90.00
_cell.angle_beta   90.00
_cell.angle_gamma   90.00
#
_symmetry.space_group_name_H-M   'P 1'
#
loop_
_entity.id
_entity.type
_entity.pdbx_description
1 polymer ?
#
loop_
_entity_poly.entity_id
_entity_poly.type
_entity_poly.pdbx_seq_one_letter_code
_entity_poly.pdbx_strand_id
1 'polypeptide(L)'
;MSTFLQRDDFSVTARVLGALFYYSPESHETAPLVQALLTDDWQAQWPLDAEALAPVAAMFKTHSEESLPQAWQRLFIGPYALPSPPWGSVWLDRESVLFGDSTLALRQWMRENGIQ
;
A
#
# COMPACT_ATOMS: atom_id res chain seq x y z
N MET A 1 -18.43 23.00 7.65
CA MET A 1 -19.20 21.74 7.44
C MET A 1 -18.53 20.78 6.46
N SER A 2 -17.74 21.24 5.47
CA SER A 2 -17.03 20.36 4.51
C SER A 2 -15.89 19.54 5.12
N THR A 3 -15.06 20.13 6.01
CA THR A 3 -13.89 19.47 6.62
C THR A 3 -14.22 18.25 7.49
N PHE A 4 -15.44 18.19 8.05
CA PHE A 4 -15.85 17.08 8.93
C PHE A 4 -16.24 15.83 8.14
N LEU A 5 -16.72 16.00 6.90
CA LEU A 5 -17.07 14.90 5.99
C LEU A 5 -15.81 14.31 5.31
N GLN A 6 -14.78 15.11 5.10
CA GLN A 6 -13.49 14.68 4.52
C GLN A 6 -12.57 13.93 5.50
N ARG A 7 -12.95 13.83 6.79
CA ARG A 7 -12.12 13.18 7.81
C ARG A 7 -11.94 11.69 7.54
N ASP A 8 -12.96 11.06 6.94
CA ASP A 8 -12.93 9.63 6.65
C ASP A 8 -12.04 9.32 5.43
N ASP A 9 -11.89 10.26 4.50
CA ASP A 9 -11.08 10.12 3.28
C ASP A 9 -9.63 9.71 3.59
N PHE A 10 -9.02 10.33 4.61
CA PHE A 10 -7.66 9.96 5.06
C PHE A 10 -7.60 8.51 5.55
N SER A 11 -8.55 8.12 6.40
CA SER A 11 -8.53 6.78 6.99
C SER A 11 -8.83 5.69 5.96
N VAL A 12 -9.74 5.96 5.01
CA VAL A 12 -10.14 5.04 3.95
C VAL A 12 -8.99 4.85 2.97
N THR A 13 -8.38 5.94 2.48
CA THR A 13 -7.22 5.85 1.57
C THR A 13 -6.03 5.16 2.22
N ALA A 14 -5.71 5.48 3.49
CA ALA A 14 -4.65 4.81 4.22
C ALA A 14 -4.91 3.30 4.38
N ARG A 15 -6.16 2.89 4.64
CA ARG A 15 -6.55 1.48 4.73
C ARG A 15 -6.46 0.76 3.39
N VAL A 16 -6.94 1.37 2.31
CA VAL A 16 -6.90 0.75 0.97
C VAL A 16 -5.46 0.58 0.51
N LEU A 17 -4.64 1.63 0.56
CA LEU A 17 -3.23 1.55 0.17
C LEU A 17 -2.47 0.58 1.09
N GLY A 18 -2.64 0.70 2.41
CA GLY A 18 -2.00 -0.19 3.37
C GLY A 18 -2.34 -1.66 3.11
N ALA A 19 -3.61 -1.97 2.86
CA ALA A 19 -4.03 -3.34 2.58
C ALA A 19 -3.41 -3.89 1.28
N LEU A 20 -3.39 -3.10 0.20
CA LEU A 20 -2.84 -3.52 -1.10
C LEU A 20 -1.32 -3.75 -1.08
N PHE A 21 -0.59 -3.11 -0.15
CA PHE A 21 0.83 -3.36 0.08
C PHE A 21 1.12 -4.46 1.11
N TYR A 22 0.13 -4.82 1.95
CA TYR A 22 0.32 -5.76 3.06
C TYR A 22 -0.19 -7.17 2.76
N TYR A 23 -1.33 -7.30 2.07
CA TYR A 23 -1.95 -8.57 1.76
C TYR A 23 -1.77 -8.96 0.29
N SER A 24 -1.64 -10.26 0.04
CA SER A 24 -1.62 -10.82 -1.32
C SER A 24 -2.85 -10.35 -2.12
N PRO A 25 -2.73 -10.07 -3.43
CA PRO A 25 -3.87 -9.65 -4.26
C PRO A 25 -5.00 -10.68 -4.35
N GLU A 26 -4.75 -11.94 -3.97
CA GLU A 26 -5.74 -13.03 -3.92
C GLU A 26 -6.27 -13.31 -2.51
N SER A 27 -5.89 -12.52 -1.51
CA SER A 27 -6.39 -12.71 -0.15
C SER A 27 -7.86 -12.29 -0.03
N HIS A 28 -8.56 -12.80 0.99
CA HIS A 28 -9.96 -12.45 1.24
C HIS A 28 -10.12 -10.95 1.54
N GLU A 29 -9.11 -10.33 2.15
CA GLU A 29 -9.08 -8.93 2.55
C GLU A 29 -9.00 -7.97 1.36
N THR A 30 -8.26 -8.31 0.30
CA THR A 30 -7.92 -7.38 -0.80
C THR A 30 -8.43 -7.80 -2.17
N ALA A 31 -8.77 -9.07 -2.41
CA ALA A 31 -9.28 -9.50 -3.72
C ALA A 31 -10.47 -8.65 -4.22
N PRO A 32 -11.46 -8.26 -3.38
CA PRO A 32 -12.54 -7.37 -3.82
C PRO A 32 -12.04 -5.96 -4.20
N LEU A 33 -11.04 -5.43 -3.48
CA LEU A 33 -10.44 -4.13 -3.79
C LEU A 33 -9.68 -4.16 -5.11
N VAL A 34 -8.91 -5.23 -5.35
CA VAL A 34 -8.20 -5.46 -6.61
C VAL A 34 -9.18 -5.49 -7.78
N GLN A 35 -10.29 -6.21 -7.66
CA GLN A 35 -11.32 -6.22 -8.70
C GLN A 35 -11.94 -4.84 -8.94
N ALA A 36 -12.18 -4.07 -7.87
CA ALA A 36 -12.71 -2.71 -7.99
C ALA A 36 -11.74 -1.77 -8.74
N LEU A 37 -10.42 -1.91 -8.55
CA LEU A 37 -9.43 -1.09 -9.26
C LEU A 37 -9.42 -1.31 -10.78
N LEU A 38 -9.91 -2.47 -11.23
CA LEU A 38 -10.05 -2.79 -12.65
C LEU A 38 -11.32 -2.18 -13.28
N THR A 39 -12.20 -1.55 -12.50
CA THR A 39 -13.39 -0.82 -12.97
C THR A 39 -13.16 0.70 -12.96
N ASP A 40 -14.08 1.49 -13.50
CA ASP A 40 -13.93 2.97 -13.58
C ASP A 40 -14.48 3.73 -12.37
N ASP A 41 -15.37 3.10 -11.57
CA ASP A 41 -16.25 3.83 -10.65
C ASP A 41 -15.56 4.35 -9.37
N TRP A 42 -14.40 3.78 -9.01
CA TRP A 42 -13.73 4.12 -7.75
C TRP A 42 -13.02 5.48 -7.78
N GLN A 43 -12.62 5.95 -8.97
CA GLN A 43 -11.78 7.15 -9.13
C GLN A 43 -12.46 8.41 -8.60
N ALA A 44 -13.78 8.53 -8.81
CA ALA A 44 -14.57 9.67 -8.36
C ALA A 44 -14.71 9.75 -6.84
N GLN A 45 -14.43 8.65 -6.13
CA GLN A 45 -14.48 8.57 -4.66
C GLN A 45 -13.11 8.75 -4.03
N TRP A 46 -12.04 8.72 -4.81
CA TRP A 46 -10.69 8.90 -4.30
C TRP A 46 -10.39 10.41 -4.13
N PRO A 47 -9.83 10.86 -3.00
CA PRO A 47 -9.66 12.27 -2.67
C PRO A 47 -8.45 12.90 -3.39
N LEU A 48 -8.36 12.76 -4.72
CA LEU A 48 -7.37 13.42 -5.59
C LEU A 48 -8.07 13.98 -6.83
N ASP A 49 -7.42 14.94 -7.48
CA ASP A 49 -7.92 15.55 -8.69
C ASP A 49 -8.05 14.52 -9.83
N ALA A 50 -9.15 14.60 -10.59
CA ALA A 50 -9.44 13.65 -11.67
C ALA A 50 -8.34 13.61 -12.75
N GLU A 51 -7.72 14.75 -13.07
CA GLU A 51 -6.61 14.82 -14.02
C GLU A 51 -5.37 14.03 -13.55
N ALA A 52 -5.11 14.05 -12.23
CA ALA A 52 -4.03 13.28 -11.63
C ALA A 52 -4.36 11.78 -11.52
N LEU A 53 -5.62 11.43 -11.28
CA LEU A 53 -6.06 10.03 -11.13
C LEU A 53 -6.25 9.30 -12.46
N ALA A 54 -6.69 9.98 -13.52
CA ALA A 54 -6.95 9.38 -14.81
C ALA A 54 -5.80 8.48 -15.33
N PRO A 55 -4.52 8.92 -15.34
CA PRO A 55 -3.42 8.06 -15.77
C PRO A 55 -3.16 6.89 -14.81
N VAL A 56 -3.39 7.07 -13.50
CA VAL A 56 -3.20 6.03 -12.49
C VAL A 56 -4.25 4.93 -12.65
N ALA A 57 -5.51 5.29 -12.86
CA ALA A 57 -6.58 4.33 -13.08
C ALA A 57 -6.43 3.56 -14.40
N ALA A 58 -5.98 4.23 -15.46
CA ALA A 58 -5.61 3.55 -16.70
C ALA A 58 -4.47 2.55 -16.48
N MET A 59 -3.48 2.88 -15.65
CA MET A 59 -2.37 2.00 -15.31
C MET A 59 -2.84 0.72 -14.61
N PHE A 60 -3.78 0.80 -13.67
CA PHE A 60 -4.33 -0.39 -12.98
C PHE A 60 -4.98 -1.40 -13.95
N LYS A 61 -5.50 -0.92 -15.09
CA LYS A 61 -6.16 -1.75 -16.11
C LYS A 61 -5.21 -2.23 -17.21
N THR A 62 -3.95 -1.81 -17.17
CA THR A 62 -2.99 -2.15 -18.20
C THR A 62 -2.68 -3.63 -18.15
N HIS A 63 -2.82 -4.30 -19.29
CA HIS A 63 -2.55 -5.72 -19.41
C HIS A 63 -1.06 -6.03 -19.21
N SER A 64 -0.77 -7.12 -18.51
CA SER A 64 0.56 -7.69 -18.35
C SER A 64 0.48 -9.20 -18.54
N GLU A 65 1.50 -9.79 -19.15
CA GLU A 65 1.66 -11.25 -19.22
C GLU A 65 1.97 -11.85 -17.84
N GLU A 66 2.57 -11.06 -16.94
CA GLU A 66 2.78 -11.46 -15.54
C GLU A 66 1.49 -11.28 -14.75
N SER A 67 1.05 -12.35 -14.08
CA SER A 67 -0.14 -12.32 -13.23
C SER A 67 0.10 -11.56 -11.92
N LEU A 68 -0.96 -11.03 -11.30
CA LEU A 68 -0.83 -10.35 -9.99
C LEU A 68 -0.20 -11.23 -8.89
N PRO A 69 -0.50 -12.53 -8.78
CA PRO A 69 0.18 -13.41 -7.82
C PRO A 69 1.68 -13.57 -8.09
N GLN A 70 2.08 -13.65 -9.36
CA GLN A 70 3.49 -13.72 -9.75
C GLN A 70 4.21 -12.41 -9.40
N ALA A 71 3.60 -11.27 -9.73
CA ALA A 71 4.13 -9.96 -9.38
C ALA A 71 4.25 -9.78 -7.87
N TRP A 72 3.23 -10.17 -7.09
CA TRP A 72 3.25 -10.12 -5.62
C TRP A 72 4.39 -10.96 -5.04
N GLN A 73 4.51 -12.22 -5.48
CA GLN A 73 5.59 -13.11 -5.07
C GLN A 73 6.97 -12.48 -5.34
N ARG A 74 7.18 -11.91 -6.53
CA ARG A 74 8.44 -11.28 -6.93
C ARG A 74 8.74 -9.98 -6.17
N LEU A 75 7.73 -9.14 -5.94
CA LEU A 75 7.90 -7.80 -5.37
C LEU A 75 7.99 -7.81 -3.84
N PHE A 76 7.34 -8.76 -3.17
CA PHE A 76 7.17 -8.73 -1.72
C PHE A 76 7.65 -9.98 -0.98
N ILE A 77 7.84 -11.12 -1.66
CA ILE A 77 8.14 -12.41 -1.00
C ILE A 77 9.54 -12.95 -1.34
N GLY A 78 9.91 -12.99 -2.62
CA GLY A 78 11.17 -13.58 -3.10
C GLY A 78 10.96 -14.82 -3.98
N PRO A 79 11.97 -15.70 -4.17
CA PRO A 79 13.17 -15.86 -3.36
C PRO A 79 14.33 -14.91 -3.72
N TYR A 80 14.22 -14.19 -4.84
CA TYR A 80 15.22 -13.20 -5.23
C TYR A 80 15.13 -11.95 -4.35
N ALA A 81 16.18 -11.14 -4.34
CA ALA A 81 16.17 -9.86 -3.67
C ALA A 81 15.01 -9.00 -4.17
N LEU A 82 14.24 -8.43 -3.23
CA LEU A 82 13.12 -7.58 -3.58
C LEU A 82 13.65 -6.27 -4.21
N PRO A 83 13.06 -5.80 -5.33
CA PRO A 83 13.52 -4.58 -5.99
C PRO A 83 13.42 -3.33 -5.10
N SER A 84 12.42 -3.29 -4.21
CA SER A 84 12.18 -2.20 -3.27
C SER A 84 11.60 -2.75 -1.97
N PRO A 85 12.43 -3.22 -1.03
CA PRO A 85 11.96 -3.84 0.21
C PRO A 85 11.05 -2.90 1.03
N PRO A 86 9.83 -3.33 1.43
CA PRO A 86 8.82 -2.46 2.05
C PRO A 86 9.04 -2.19 3.55
N TRP A 87 10.27 -2.34 4.05
CA TRP A 87 10.58 -2.12 5.47
C TRP A 87 11.47 -0.89 5.64
N GLY A 88 11.03 0.04 6.50
CA GLY A 88 11.73 1.33 6.69
C GLY A 88 13.20 1.19 7.08
N SER A 89 13.55 0.20 7.91
CA SER A 89 14.93 -0.06 8.32
C SER A 89 15.85 -0.46 7.18
N VAL A 90 15.35 -1.04 6.09
CA VAL A 90 16.19 -1.32 4.91
C VAL A 90 16.74 -0.03 4.28
N TRP A 91 16.00 1.07 4.41
CA TRP A 91 16.35 2.38 3.83
C TRP A 91 17.05 3.32 4.81
N LEU A 92 16.63 3.27 6.08
CA LEU A 92 17.08 4.21 7.11
C LEU A 92 18.32 3.72 7.87
N ASP A 93 18.51 2.39 7.99
CA ASP A 93 19.69 1.83 8.63
C ASP A 93 20.82 1.59 7.64
N ARG A 94 22.04 1.90 8.06
CA ARG A 94 23.26 1.73 7.26
C ARG A 94 23.47 0.29 6.81
N GLU A 95 23.02 -0.68 7.61
CA GLU A 95 23.20 -2.11 7.36
C GLU A 95 22.10 -2.71 6.48
N SER A 96 21.05 -1.93 6.13
CA SER A 96 19.92 -2.38 5.31
C SER A 96 19.25 -3.67 5.81
N VAL A 97 19.08 -3.79 7.12
CA VAL A 97 18.51 -4.98 7.79
C VAL A 97 17.05 -4.78 8.18
N LEU A 98 16.34 -5.90 8.36
CA LEU A 98 15.05 -5.88 9.05
C LEU A 98 15.28 -5.70 10.55
N PHE A 99 14.34 -5.00 11.20
CA PHE A 99 14.38 -4.73 12.64
C PHE A 99 15.60 -3.92 13.10
N GLY A 100 16.16 -3.07 12.24
CA GLY A 100 17.24 -2.13 12.58
C GLY A 100 16.82 -0.98 13.51
N ASP A 101 17.72 -0.03 13.75
CA ASP A 101 17.56 1.05 14.74
C ASP A 101 16.29 1.87 14.52
N SER A 102 15.95 2.15 13.26
CA SER A 102 14.72 2.88 12.91
C SER A 102 13.43 2.13 13.29
N THR A 103 13.45 0.79 13.25
CA THR A 103 12.32 -0.04 13.70
C THR A 103 12.23 -0.03 15.23
N LEU A 104 13.36 -0.04 15.93
CA LEU A 104 13.40 0.09 17.38
C LEU A 104 12.92 1.47 17.85
N ALA A 105 13.30 2.54 17.15
CA ALA A 105 12.82 3.88 17.39
C ALA A 105 11.29 3.98 17.24
N LEU A 106 10.72 3.39 16.18
CA LEU A 106 9.26 3.30 16.00
C LEU A 106 8.61 2.54 17.17
N ARG A 107 9.16 1.39 17.56
CA ARG A 107 8.63 0.58 18.66
C ARG A 107 8.66 1.34 19.99
N GLN A 108 9.72 2.08 20.27
CA GLN A 108 9.84 2.90 21.46
C GLN A 108 8.75 3.99 21.47
N TRP A 109 8.60 4.72 20.37
CA TRP A 109 7.57 5.75 20.23
C TRP A 109 6.16 5.17 20.42
N MET A 110 5.84 4.02 19.81
CA MET A 110 4.55 3.35 19.96
C MET A 110 4.27 3.02 21.43
N ARG A 111 5.27 2.48 22.15
CA ARG A 111 5.17 2.14 23.57
C ARG A 111 4.93 3.38 24.44
N GLU A 112 5.66 4.47 24.19
CA GLU A 112 5.54 5.72 24.93
C GLU A 112 4.15 6.37 24.75
N ASN A 113 3.48 6.10 23.62
CA ASN A 113 2.15 6.62 23.29
C ASN A 113 1.01 5.59 23.52
N GLY A 114 1.31 4.41 24.04
CA GLY A 114 0.30 3.39 24.34
C GLY A 114 -0.33 2.71 23.11
N ILE A 115 0.36 2.70 21.96
CA ILE A 115 -0.06 2.03 20.72
C ILE A 115 0.60 0.64 20.67
N GLN A 116 -0.19 -0.41 20.42
CA GLN A 116 0.26 -1.81 20.42
C GLN A 116 -0.22 -2.56 19.19
#